data_AF-A0A8S8Y4N6-F1
#
_entry.id   AF-A0A8S8Y4N6-F1
#
_cell.length_a   1.000
_cell.length_b   1.000
_cell.length_c   1.000
_cell.angle_alpha   90.00
_cell.angle_beta   90.00
_cell.angle_gamma   90.00
#
_symmetry.space_group_name_H-M   'P 1'
#
loop_
_entity.id
_entity.type
_entity.pdbx_description
1 polymer ?
#
loop_
_entity_poly.entity_id
_entity_poly.type
_entity_poly.pdbx_seq_one_letter_code
_entity_poly.pdbx_strand_id
1 'polypeptide(L)'
;MKPLMITERRCQTSVKQAMRAKSAEIIRSFAAKSTYSKLQESMLGGDLETEIRNAVKAIYPCRNVVIRKSQLLQTGVVTEKGPTLDEIHAEEARQEAELKAKKAAALAAAEDDDADES
;
A
#
# COMPACT_ATOMS: atom_id res chain seq x y z
N MET A 1 7.06 1.10 -14.35
CA MET A 1 7.57 2.36 -13.75
C MET A 1 8.89 2.72 -14.42
N LYS A 2 9.03 3.93 -14.96
CA LYS A 2 10.26 4.41 -15.61
C LYS A 2 10.80 5.64 -14.87
N PRO A 3 11.76 5.45 -13.93
CA PRO A 3 12.40 6.56 -13.24
C PRO A 3 13.43 7.25 -14.15
N LEU A 4 13.57 8.56 -13.98
CA LEU A 4 14.60 9.41 -14.57
C LEU A 4 15.47 9.95 -13.44
N MET A 5 16.78 9.67 -13.50
CA MET A 5 17.76 10.15 -12.52
C MET A 5 18.76 11.08 -13.23
N ILE A 6 18.97 12.26 -12.67
CA ILE A 6 19.90 13.28 -13.17
C ILE A 6 21.06 13.37 -12.19
N THR A 7 22.26 12.99 -12.62
CA THR A 7 23.49 13.12 -11.83
C THR A 7 24.12 14.50 -12.02
N GLU A 8 24.89 14.97 -11.03
CA GLU A 8 25.54 16.29 -11.10
C GLU A 8 26.68 16.33 -12.13
N ARG A 9 27.42 15.23 -12.27
CA ARG A 9 28.55 15.09 -13.19
C ARG A 9 28.44 13.79 -13.97
N ARG A 10 29.36 13.62 -14.93
CA ARG A 10 29.51 12.37 -15.68
C ARG A 10 29.88 11.23 -14.72
N CYS A 11 29.01 10.24 -14.62
CA CYS A 11 29.25 9.02 -13.85
C CYS A 11 29.74 7.88 -14.75
N GLN A 12 30.53 6.97 -14.17
CA GLN A 12 30.99 5.74 -14.82
C GLN A 12 29.83 4.78 -15.09
N THR A 13 30.00 3.87 -16.05
CA THR A 13 28.97 2.91 -16.46
C THR A 13 28.59 1.92 -15.37
N SER A 14 29.56 1.43 -14.60
CA SER A 14 29.35 0.56 -13.43
C SER A 14 28.47 1.23 -12.38
N VAL A 15 28.76 2.49 -12.04
CA VAL A 15 27.98 3.31 -11.10
C VAL A 15 26.55 3.48 -11.61
N LYS A 16 26.36 3.79 -12.90
CA LYS A 16 25.02 3.88 -13.50
C LYS A 16 24.24 2.57 -13.40
N GLN A 17 24.89 1.42 -13.55
CA GLN A 17 24.24 0.11 -13.41
C GLN A 17 23.83 -0.15 -11.95
N ALA A 18 24.72 0.12 -10.99
CA ALA A 18 24.43 -0.02 -9.57
C ALA A 18 23.24 0.86 -9.13
N MET A 19 23.20 2.12 -9.57
CA MET A 19 22.09 3.04 -9.29
C MET A 19 20.75 2.54 -9.87
N ARG A 20 20.77 2.01 -11.11
CA ARG A 20 19.57 1.45 -11.74
C ARG A 20 19.07 0.20 -11.03
N ALA A 21 19.98 -0.69 -10.61
CA ALA A 21 19.64 -1.89 -9.87
C ALA A 21 18.99 -1.53 -8.52
N LYS A 22 19.60 -0.61 -7.76
CA LYS A 22 19.06 -0.16 -6.47
C LYS A 22 17.69 0.52 -6.60
N SER A 23 17.52 1.37 -7.61
CA SER A 23 16.23 2.01 -7.87
C SER A 23 15.13 1.00 -8.23
N ALA A 24 15.46 0.01 -9.07
CA ALA A 24 14.52 -1.04 -9.44
C ALA A 24 14.13 -1.93 -8.26
N GLU A 25 15.07 -2.24 -7.37
CA GLU A 25 14.84 -2.99 -6.14
C GLU A 25 13.85 -2.24 -5.23
N ILE A 26 14.07 -0.94 -4.99
CA ILE A 26 13.20 -0.12 -4.15
C ILE A 26 11.78 -0.06 -4.73
N ILE A 27 11.66 0.26 -6.02
CA ILE A 27 10.35 0.33 -6.69
C ILE A 27 9.62 -1.01 -6.61
N ARG A 28 10.32 -2.13 -6.82
CA ARG A 28 9.71 -3.47 -6.75
C ARG A 28 9.32 -3.81 -5.31
N SER A 29 10.14 -3.48 -4.33
CA SER A 29 9.85 -3.72 -2.91
C SER A 29 8.67 -2.89 -2.41
N PHE A 30 8.56 -1.63 -2.85
CA PHE A 30 7.48 -0.73 -2.52
C PHE A 30 6.16 -1.18 -3.17
N ALA A 31 6.23 -1.61 -4.44
CA ALA A 31 5.08 -2.15 -5.16
C ALA A 31 4.57 -3.48 -4.58
N ALA A 32 5.46 -4.32 -4.01
CA ALA A 32 5.06 -5.57 -3.39
C ALA A 32 4.34 -5.38 -2.04
N LYS A 33 4.64 -4.27 -1.33
CA LYS A 33 4.07 -3.97 0.00
C LYS A 33 2.82 -3.10 -0.04
N SER A 34 2.59 -2.40 -1.15
CA SER A 34 1.57 -1.36 -1.25
C SER A 34 0.42 -1.77 -2.15
N THR A 35 -0.79 -1.34 -1.78
CA THR A 35 -1.95 -1.40 -2.69
C THR A 35 -1.82 -0.38 -3.81
N TYR A 36 -2.57 -0.56 -4.90
CA TYR A 36 -2.50 0.31 -6.07
C TYR A 36 -2.77 1.79 -5.73
N SER A 37 -3.75 2.07 -4.86
CA SER A 37 -4.07 3.44 -4.42
C SER A 37 -2.91 4.10 -3.69
N LYS A 38 -2.28 3.39 -2.73
CA LYS A 38 -1.09 3.89 -2.03
C LYS A 38 0.10 4.12 -2.96
N LEU A 39 0.22 3.29 -4.01
CA LEU A 39 1.25 3.46 -5.03
C LEU A 39 1.00 4.70 -5.89
N GLN A 40 -0.25 5.02 -6.20
CA GLN A 40 -0.60 6.25 -6.92
C GLN A 40 -0.35 7.50 -6.06
N GLU A 41 -0.77 7.47 -4.80
CA GLU A 41 -0.57 8.57 -3.85
C GLU A 41 0.92 8.87 -3.65
N SER A 42 1.74 7.86 -3.34
CA SER A 42 3.18 8.02 -3.16
C SER A 42 3.93 8.44 -4.43
N MET A 43 3.41 8.09 -5.61
CA MET A 43 3.96 8.54 -6.89
C MET A 43 3.65 10.01 -7.16
N LEU A 44 2.43 10.46 -6.86
CA LEU A 44 2.02 11.85 -7.03
C LEU A 44 2.59 12.77 -5.95
N GLY A 45 2.71 12.27 -4.72
CA GLY A 45 3.24 12.99 -3.57
C GLY A 45 4.76 13.14 -3.55
N GLY A 46 5.49 12.42 -4.41
CA GLY A 46 6.95 12.50 -4.48
C GLY A 46 7.70 11.79 -3.36
N ASP A 47 6.99 11.09 -2.47
CA ASP A 47 7.59 10.30 -1.38
C ASP A 47 8.49 9.19 -1.94
N LEU A 48 8.01 8.49 -2.97
CA LEU A 48 8.77 7.43 -3.63
C LEU A 48 10.04 7.99 -4.32
N GLU A 49 9.98 9.21 -4.84
CA GLU A 49 11.13 9.88 -5.45
C GLU A 49 12.19 10.26 -4.41
N THR A 50 11.73 10.71 -3.24
CA THR A 50 12.58 11.07 -2.10
C THR A 50 13.27 9.84 -1.51
N GLU A 51 12.55 8.73 -1.36
CA GLU A 51 13.12 7.46 -0.88
C GLU A 51 14.21 6.95 -1.83
N ILE A 52 13.95 6.94 -3.14
CA ILE A 52 14.94 6.53 -4.14
C ILE A 52 16.17 7.45 -4.10
N ARG A 53 15.98 8.77 -3.96
CA ARG A 53 17.09 9.73 -3.85
C ARG A 53 17.97 9.42 -2.65
N ASN A 54 17.38 9.18 -1.48
CA ASN A 54 18.11 8.91 -0.25
C ASN A 54 18.92 7.61 -0.34
N ALA A 55 18.35 6.56 -0.91
CA ALA A 55 19.04 5.30 -1.09
C ALA A 55 20.16 5.38 -2.14
N VAL A 56 19.94 6.10 -3.24
CA VAL A 56 20.93 6.24 -4.32
C VAL A 56 22.09 7.16 -3.91
N LYS A 57 21.88 8.09 -2.97
CA LYS A 57 22.93 8.99 -2.43
C LYS A 57 24.13 8.23 -1.86
N ALA A 58 23.92 7.02 -1.32
CA ALA A 58 25.00 6.17 -0.82
C ALA A 58 25.97 5.69 -1.93
N ILE A 59 25.49 5.62 -3.17
CA ILE A 59 26.29 5.21 -4.34
C ILE A 59 26.90 6.43 -5.03
N TYR A 60 26.06 7.42 -5.36
CA TYR A 60 26.48 8.62 -6.07
C TYR A 60 25.46 9.77 -5.90
N PRO A 61 25.91 11.04 -5.74
CA PRO A 61 25.00 12.17 -5.61
C PRO A 61 24.15 12.39 -6.88
N CYS A 62 22.84 12.46 -6.69
CA CYS A 62 21.86 12.79 -7.73
C CYS A 62 21.26 14.17 -7.50
N ARG A 63 21.20 14.98 -8.57
CA ARG A 63 20.57 16.29 -8.56
C ARG A 63 19.06 16.18 -8.48
N ASN A 64 18.48 15.28 -9.28
CA ASN A 64 17.04 15.02 -9.25
C ASN A 64 16.69 13.58 -9.60
N VAL A 65 15.62 13.07 -9.02
CA VAL A 65 15.03 11.77 -9.33
C VAL A 65 13.54 12.00 -9.51
N VAL A 66 12.99 11.60 -10.65
CA VAL A 66 11.56 11.74 -10.95
C VAL A 66 11.00 10.52 -11.65
N ILE A 67 9.74 10.17 -11.42
CA ILE A 67 9.05 9.10 -12.13
C ILE A 67 8.47 9.67 -13.42
N ARG A 68 9.19 9.48 -14.53
CA ARG A 68 8.80 10.04 -15.83
C ARG A 68 7.54 9.39 -16.44
N LYS A 69 7.36 8.09 -16.22
CA LYS A 69 6.20 7.35 -16.75
C LYS A 69 5.86 6.16 -15.87
N SER A 70 4.60 6.06 -15.46
CA SER A 70 3.97 4.82 -15.00
C SER A 70 3.21 4.19 -16.18
N GLN A 71 3.18 2.86 -16.22
CA GLN A 71 2.44 2.12 -17.23
C GLN A 71 1.81 0.93 -16.53
N LEU A 72 0.49 0.80 -16.70
CA LEU A 72 -0.25 -0.39 -16.31
C LEU A 72 -0.14 -1.41 -17.45
N LEU A 73 0.43 -2.58 -17.16
CA LEU A 73 0.58 -3.65 -18.15
C LEU A 73 -0.63 -4.57 -18.20
N GLN A 74 -1.27 -4.76 -17.05
CA GLN A 74 -2.44 -5.61 -16.89
C GLN A 74 -3.33 -4.96 -15.83
N THR A 75 -4.57 -4.68 -16.20
CA THR A 75 -5.63 -4.35 -15.25
C THR A 75 -5.97 -5.61 -14.48
N GLY A 76 -6.36 -5.46 -13.20
CA GLY A 76 -6.81 -6.61 -12.41
C GLY A 76 -7.85 -7.43 -13.19
N VAL A 77 -7.71 -8.75 -13.15
CA VAL A 77 -8.75 -9.64 -13.67
C VAL A 77 -9.93 -9.47 -12.73
N VAL A 78 -10.99 -8.82 -13.20
CA VAL A 78 -12.27 -8.81 -12.48
C VAL A 78 -12.81 -10.23 -12.61
N THR A 79 -12.55 -11.07 -11.63
CA THR A 79 -13.17 -12.39 -11.57
C THR A 79 -14.63 -12.19 -11.22
N GLU A 80 -15.53 -12.35 -12.19
CA GLU A 80 -17.00 -12.34 -12.01
C GLU A 80 -17.51 -13.48 -11.09
N LYS A 81 -16.62 -14.31 -10.52
CA LYS A 81 -16.95 -15.47 -9.68
C LYS A 81 -16.49 -15.29 -8.22
N GLY A 82 -16.58 -14.08 -7.69
CA GLY A 82 -16.43 -13.81 -6.26
C GLY A 82 -17.33 -12.67 -5.82
N PRO A 83 -17.89 -12.71 -4.59
CA PRO A 83 -18.79 -11.68 -4.09
C PRO A 83 -18.13 -10.31 -4.19
N THR A 84 -18.92 -9.31 -4.57
CA THR A 84 -18.42 -7.94 -4.71
C THR A 84 -17.98 -7.39 -3.35
N LEU A 85 -17.07 -6.41 -3.32
CA LEU A 85 -16.67 -5.74 -2.07
C LEU A 85 -17.89 -5.18 -1.30
N ASP A 86 -18.94 -4.81 -2.04
CA ASP A 86 -20.19 -4.30 -1.47
C ASP A 86 -21.01 -5.40 -0.77
N GLU A 87 -20.92 -6.65 -1.23
CA GLU A 87 -21.58 -7.81 -0.60
C GLU A 87 -20.88 -8.24 0.69
N ILE A 88 -19.54 -8.17 0.74
CA ILE A 88 -18.76 -8.49 1.94
C ILE A 88 -19.03 -7.47 3.06
N HIS A 89 -19.08 -6.17 2.75
CA HIS A 89 -19.43 -5.15 3.73
C HIS A 89 -20.90 -5.28 4.23
N ALA A 90 -21.81 -5.73 3.37
CA ALA A 90 -23.19 -6.00 3.77
C ALA A 90 -23.32 -7.23 4.69
N GLU A 91 -22.51 -8.27 4.46
CA GLU A 91 -22.44 -9.44 5.33
C GLU A 91 -21.74 -9.14 6.66
N GLU A 92 -20.65 -8.37 6.66
CA GLU A 92 -19.96 -7.94 7.87
C GLU A 92 -20.86 -7.03 8.73
N ALA A 93 -21.60 -6.10 8.14
CA ALA A 93 -22.56 -5.26 8.87
C ALA A 93 -23.73 -6.07 9.47
N ARG A 94 -24.18 -7.14 8.79
CA ARG A 94 -25.21 -8.05 9.33
C ARG A 94 -24.67 -8.89 10.47
N GLN A 95 -23.44 -9.40 10.36
CA GLN A 95 -22.80 -10.19 11.42
C GLN A 95 -22.45 -9.33 12.64
N GLU A 96 -22.02 -8.08 12.45
CA GLU A 96 -21.78 -7.14 13.55
C GLU A 96 -23.08 -6.78 14.28
N ALA A 97 -24.19 -6.64 13.56
CA ALA A 97 -25.51 -6.42 14.15
C ALA A 97 -25.99 -7.64 14.96
N GLU A 98 -25.80 -8.86 14.44
CA GLU A 98 -26.14 -10.10 15.16
C GLU A 98 -25.24 -10.34 16.39
N LEU A 99 -23.94 -10.02 16.29
CA LEU A 99 -23.01 -10.12 17.41
C LEU A 99 -23.30 -9.05 18.47
N LYS A 100 -23.73 -7.85 18.07
CA LYS A 100 -24.15 -6.79 19.00
C LYS A 100 -25.49 -7.13 19.67
N ALA A 101 -26.43 -7.76 18.96
CA ALA A 101 -27.67 -8.26 19.53
C ALA A 101 -27.44 -9.41 20.52
N LYS A 102 -26.56 -10.36 20.20
CA LYS A 102 -26.18 -11.45 21.12
C LYS A 102 -25.40 -10.95 22.33
N LYS A 103 -24.51 -9.96 22.18
CA LYS A 103 -23.81 -9.34 23.31
C LYS A 103 -24.73 -8.49 24.18
N ALA A 104 -25.71 -7.78 23.59
CA ALA A 104 -26.71 -7.04 24.35
C ALA A 104 -27.68 -7.96 25.09
N ALA A 105 -28.09 -9.09 24.48
CA ALA A 105 -28.89 -10.10 25.15
C ALA A 105 -28.12 -10.82 26.26
N ALA A 106 -26.81 -11.06 26.07
CA ALA A 106 -25.96 -11.64 27.11
C ALA A 106 -25.68 -10.66 28.27
N LEU A 107 -25.61 -9.35 28.01
CA LEU A 107 -25.53 -8.35 29.09
C LEU A 107 -26.85 -8.20 29.84
N ALA A 108 -28.00 -8.21 29.14
CA ALA A 108 -29.31 -8.12 29.78
C ALA A 108 -29.63 -9.38 30.61
N ALA A 109 -29.21 -10.56 30.16
CA ALA A 109 -29.34 -11.79 30.95
C ALA A 109 -28.38 -11.86 32.13
N ALA A 110 -27.25 -11.12 32.09
CA ALA A 110 -26.34 -11.00 33.23
C ALA A 110 -26.80 -9.92 34.24
N GLU A 111 -27.53 -8.89 33.80
CA GLU A 111 -28.14 -7.89 34.69
C GLU A 111 -29.42 -8.38 35.38
N ASP A 112 -30.10 -9.40 34.84
CA ASP A 112 -31.29 -10.02 35.47
C ASP A 112 -30.90 -11.09 36.52
N ASP A 113 -29.69 -11.66 36.44
CA ASP A 113 -29.15 -12.63 37.42
C ASP A 113 -28.55 -11.94 38.66
N ASP A 114 -28.10 -10.68 38.54
CA ASP A 114 -27.61 -9.85 39.66
C ASP A 114 -28.76 -9.19 40.46
N ALA A 115 -30.02 -9.32 40.00
CA ALA A 115 -31.20 -8.75 40.66
C ALA A 115 -31.98 -9.75 41.54
N ASP A 116 -31.63 -11.05 41.53
CA ASP A 116 -32.29 -12.10 42.34
C ASP A 116 -31.38 -12.68 43.46
N GLU A 117 -30.15 -12.16 43.64
CA GLU A 117 -29.30 -12.40 44.81
C GLU A 117 -28.61 -11.12 45.33
N SER A 118 -29.34 -10.11 45.83
CA SER A 118 -29.06 -9.37 47.10
C SER A 118 -29.96 -8.19 47.42
#